data_AF-A0A1J3G663-F1
#
_entry.id   AF-A0A1J3G663-F1
#
_cell.length_a   1.000
_cell.length_b   1.000
_cell.length_c   1.000
_cell.angle_alpha   90.00
_cell.angle_beta   90.00
_cell.angle_gamma   90.00
#
_symmetry.space_group_name_H-M   'P 1'
#
loop_
_entity.id
_entity.type
_entity.pdbx_description
1 polymer ?
#
loop_
_entity_poly.entity_id
_entity_poly.type
_entity_poly.pdbx_seq_one_letter_code
_entity_poly.pdbx_strand_id
1 'polypeptide(L)'
;MANHHRLLRGGGSPAINGFGVRIRLTAFVATIALSLFTLSFFFASESNDSPDLLLPGVDYSNGVGSIRRSILDVKSDPLKPRLIQIRKQADDHRSLSLAYASYARKLKLENSKLVRIFADISRNYTDLINKPSYRALYDSDGASIEESTLRQFEKEVKERIKMTRQVIAEAKESFDNQLKIQKLKDTIFAVNEQLTNAKKQGAFSSLIAAKSIPKGLHCLAMRLMEERIAHPEKYTDEGKERPPELEDPNLYHYAIFSDNVIAASVVVNSAVKNAKEPWKHVFHVVTDKMNLGAMQVMFKLKEYKGAHVEVKAVEDYTFLNSSYVPVLKQLESSNLQKFYFENKLENATKDTTNMKFRNPKYLSILNHLRFYLPEMYPKLHRILFLDDDVVVQKDLTGLWEIDMDGKVNGAVETCFGSFHRYAQYMNFSHPLIKEKFNPKACAWAYGMNFFDLDAWRREKCTEEYHYWQNLNENRALWKLGTLPPGLITFYSTTKPLDKSWHVLGLGYNPSIGMDEIRNAAVVHFNGNMKPWLDIAMNQFRPLWTKHVDYDLEFVQACNFGL
;
A
#
# COMPACT_ATOMS: atom_id res chain seq x y z
N MET A 1 -3.80 -64.46 -6.76
CA MET A 1 -3.45 -65.09 -5.47
C MET A 1 -4.22 -64.38 -4.36
N ALA A 2 -4.89 -65.18 -3.55
CA ALA A 2 -5.96 -64.79 -2.63
C ALA A 2 -5.45 -64.25 -1.28
N ASN A 3 -6.27 -63.39 -0.65
CA ASN A 3 -6.86 -63.52 0.71
C ASN A 3 -7.50 -62.17 1.09
N HIS A 4 -8.84 -62.05 1.21
CA HIS A 4 -9.70 -62.34 2.38
C HIS A 4 -9.21 -61.62 3.66
N HIS A 5 -9.98 -60.85 4.44
CA HIS A 5 -11.41 -60.91 4.81
C HIS A 5 -11.89 -59.59 5.48
N ARG A 6 -13.17 -59.23 5.25
CA ARG A 6 -14.28 -58.85 6.19
C ARG A 6 -13.96 -58.19 7.55
N LEU A 7 -14.78 -57.36 8.21
CA LEU A 7 -16.06 -56.61 8.07
C LEU A 7 -16.47 -56.23 9.54
N LEU A 8 -17.27 -55.18 9.73
CA LEU A 8 -18.16 -54.82 10.88
C LEU A 8 -17.73 -53.51 11.58
N ARG A 9 -18.38 -52.34 11.37
CA ARG A 9 -19.78 -51.87 11.53
C ARG A 9 -20.17 -51.60 13.00
N GLY A 10 -20.38 -50.31 13.28
CA GLY A 10 -21.00 -49.69 14.46
C GLY A 10 -20.55 -48.22 14.46
N GLY A 11 -21.35 -47.19 14.23
CA GLY A 11 -22.74 -46.96 14.61
C GLY A 11 -22.76 -45.89 15.71
N GLY A 12 -22.87 -44.61 15.35
CA GLY A 12 -23.04 -43.51 16.32
C GLY A 12 -22.67 -42.13 15.78
N SER A 13 -23.67 -41.33 15.40
CA SER A 13 -23.54 -39.86 15.40
C SER A 13 -23.57 -39.34 16.85
N PRO A 14 -22.94 -38.19 17.13
CA PRO A 14 -23.71 -36.93 17.23
C PRO A 14 -23.00 -35.77 16.50
N ALA A 15 -23.70 -34.98 15.68
CA ALA A 15 -24.48 -33.81 16.07
C ALA A 15 -23.68 -32.70 16.78
N ILE A 16 -23.30 -31.69 15.98
CA ILE A 16 -23.43 -30.23 16.21
C ILE A 16 -23.05 -29.70 17.61
N ASN A 17 -21.93 -28.97 17.66
CA ASN A 17 -21.80 -27.81 18.56
C ASN A 17 -20.81 -26.79 17.97
N GLY A 18 -21.33 -25.97 17.04
CA GLY A 18 -20.57 -24.93 16.34
C GLY A 18 -21.31 -23.59 16.36
N PHE A 19 -21.86 -23.17 17.51
CA PHE A 19 -22.55 -21.88 17.64
C PHE A 19 -22.18 -21.05 18.89
N GLY A 20 -21.13 -21.42 19.62
CA GLY A 20 -20.74 -20.75 20.88
C GLY A 20 -19.67 -19.65 20.79
N VAL A 21 -18.93 -19.53 19.67
CA VAL A 21 -17.70 -18.70 19.63
C VAL A 21 -17.90 -17.35 18.94
N ARG A 22 -18.86 -17.21 18.02
CA ARG A 22 -19.07 -15.96 17.26
C ARG A 22 -19.84 -14.86 18.02
N ILE A 23 -20.66 -15.21 19.02
CA ILE A 23 -21.48 -14.23 19.76
C ILE A 23 -20.72 -13.55 20.90
N ARG A 24 -19.68 -14.20 21.45
CA ARG A 24 -18.90 -13.60 22.55
C ARG A 24 -17.87 -12.57 22.09
N LEU A 25 -17.38 -12.66 20.85
CA LEU A 25 -16.39 -11.73 20.32
C LEU A 25 -17.03 -10.40 19.88
N THR A 26 -18.25 -10.43 19.34
CA THR A 26 -18.99 -9.22 18.95
C THR A 26 -19.52 -8.44 20.14
N ALA A 27 -19.95 -9.11 21.21
CA ALA A 27 -20.37 -8.48 22.46
C ALA A 27 -19.22 -7.75 23.19
N PHE A 28 -17.99 -8.26 23.08
CA PHE A 28 -16.80 -7.67 23.71
C PHE A 28 -16.27 -6.43 22.96
N VAL A 29 -16.38 -6.43 21.62
CA VAL A 29 -15.99 -5.27 20.80
C VAL A 29 -17.02 -4.13 20.91
N ALA A 30 -18.32 -4.44 21.00
CA ALA A 30 -19.37 -3.45 21.17
C ALA A 30 -19.32 -2.75 22.55
N THR A 31 -18.94 -3.46 23.61
CA THR A 31 -18.81 -2.90 24.97
C THR A 31 -17.57 -2.01 25.12
N ILE A 32 -16.48 -2.30 24.40
CA ILE A 32 -15.29 -1.42 24.34
C ILE A 32 -15.57 -0.15 23.52
N ALA A 33 -16.33 -0.26 22.42
CA ALA A 33 -16.72 0.90 21.61
C ALA A 33 -17.70 1.83 22.36
N LEU A 34 -18.68 1.28 23.08
CA LEU A 34 -19.60 2.10 23.89
C LEU A 34 -18.89 2.77 25.08
N SER A 35 -17.95 2.10 25.74
CA SER A 35 -17.22 2.67 26.90
C SER A 35 -16.27 3.81 26.50
N LEU A 36 -15.65 3.75 25.32
CA LEU A 36 -14.83 4.83 24.77
C LEU A 36 -15.67 6.04 24.33
N PHE A 37 -16.91 5.82 23.88
CA PHE A 37 -17.85 6.89 23.53
C PHE A 37 -18.46 7.58 24.76
N THR A 38 -18.67 6.85 25.85
CA THR A 38 -19.13 7.44 27.13
C THR A 38 -18.03 8.25 27.82
N LEU A 39 -16.75 7.84 27.73
CA LEU A 39 -15.65 8.61 28.33
C LEU A 39 -15.43 9.97 27.64
N SER A 40 -15.78 10.11 26.36
CA SER A 40 -15.63 11.39 25.64
C SER A 40 -16.72 12.41 25.98
N PHE A 41 -17.86 11.97 26.51
CA PHE A 41 -18.92 12.86 27.01
C PHE A 41 -18.71 13.31 28.46
N PHE A 42 -18.04 12.52 29.30
CA PHE A 42 -17.75 12.90 30.70
C PHE A 42 -16.63 13.94 30.85
N PHE A 43 -15.80 14.18 29.84
CA PHE A 43 -14.81 15.26 29.86
C PHE A 43 -15.33 16.60 29.30
N ALA A 44 -16.60 16.67 28.88
CA ALA A 44 -17.20 17.87 28.28
C ALA A 44 -18.33 18.49 29.12
N SER A 45 -18.62 17.97 30.31
CA SER A 45 -19.73 18.46 31.16
C SER A 45 -19.33 18.46 32.63
N GLU A 46 -19.56 19.61 33.28
CA GLU A 46 -19.53 19.88 34.73
C GLU A 46 -18.16 20.07 35.41
N SER A 47 -17.81 21.33 35.65
CA SER A 47 -17.85 21.87 37.03
C SER A 47 -17.66 23.40 37.01
N ASN A 48 -18.78 24.11 37.05
CA ASN A 48 -18.90 25.30 37.89
C ASN A 48 -18.87 24.84 39.37
N ASP A 49 -18.50 25.76 40.24
CA ASP A 49 -18.47 25.71 41.72
C ASP A 49 -17.18 25.19 42.36
N SER A 50 -16.37 26.16 42.78
CA SER A 50 -15.24 26.03 43.71
C SER A 50 -15.71 26.44 45.11
N PRO A 51 -15.31 25.76 46.21
CA PRO A 51 -15.49 26.28 47.56
C PRO A 51 -14.32 27.18 47.99
N ASP A 52 -14.67 28.24 48.69
CA ASP A 52 -13.79 29.27 49.26
C ASP A 52 -12.60 28.72 50.05
N LEU A 53 -11.41 29.29 49.78
CA LEU A 53 -10.30 29.36 50.74
C LEU A 53 -9.64 30.74 50.65
N LEU A 54 -9.97 31.54 51.66
CA LEU A 54 -9.51 32.90 51.93
C LEU A 54 -7.99 32.98 52.15
N LEU A 55 -7.33 33.94 51.50
CA LEU A 55 -6.17 34.66 52.06
C LEU A 55 -6.31 36.18 51.78
N PRO A 56 -5.87 37.05 52.70
CA PRO A 56 -6.40 38.40 52.82
C PRO A 56 -5.61 39.47 52.06
N GLY A 57 -6.38 40.41 51.48
CA GLY A 57 -6.14 41.85 51.55
C GLY A 57 -5.09 42.45 50.61
N VAL A 58 -5.55 43.00 49.48
CA VAL A 58 -5.37 44.43 49.13
C VAL A 58 -6.56 44.88 48.25
N ASP A 59 -7.43 45.68 48.87
CA ASP A 59 -8.49 46.54 48.31
C ASP A 59 -7.83 47.72 47.52
N TYR A 60 -8.35 48.38 46.48
CA TYR A 60 -9.70 48.78 46.06
C TYR A 60 -9.64 49.23 44.58
N SER A 61 -10.68 48.97 43.79
CA SER A 61 -11.53 49.99 43.11
C SER A 61 -12.13 49.53 41.78
N ASN A 62 -13.46 49.52 41.79
CA ASN A 62 -14.38 49.24 40.70
C ASN A 62 -14.33 50.29 39.58
N GLY A 63 -14.57 49.84 38.35
CA GLY A 63 -14.90 50.68 37.21
C GLY A 63 -15.57 49.88 36.10
N VAL A 64 -16.88 49.61 36.25
CA VAL A 64 -17.75 49.15 35.16
C VAL A 64 -17.86 50.28 34.14
N GLY A 65 -17.32 50.07 32.94
CA GLY A 65 -17.36 51.04 31.85
C GLY A 65 -17.62 50.35 30.51
N SER A 66 -18.88 50.40 30.08
CA SER A 66 -19.32 50.12 28.70
C SER A 66 -18.51 50.96 27.71
N ILE A 67 -17.83 50.33 26.74
CA ILE A 67 -17.26 51.06 25.60
C ILE A 67 -17.60 50.37 24.28
N ARG A 68 -18.45 51.09 23.55
CA ARG A 68 -18.75 51.07 22.13
C ARG A 68 -17.57 50.65 21.24
N ARG A 69 -17.90 49.89 20.19
CA ARG A 69 -17.07 49.72 18.99
C ARG A 69 -16.68 51.09 18.43
N SER A 70 -15.37 51.36 18.35
CA SER A 70 -14.80 52.39 17.49
C SER A 70 -13.98 51.69 16.42
N ILE A 71 -14.44 51.79 15.18
CA ILE A 71 -13.68 51.47 13.97
C ILE A 71 -12.68 52.61 13.79
N LEU A 72 -11.41 52.38 14.12
CA LEU A 72 -10.29 53.18 13.64
C LEU A 72 -9.15 52.24 13.26
N ASP A 73 -8.86 52.27 11.97
CA ASP A 73 -7.87 51.51 11.23
C ASP A 73 -6.47 51.87 11.74
N VAL A 74 -5.85 50.97 12.52
CA VAL A 74 -4.44 51.03 12.89
C VAL A 74 -3.77 49.89 12.16
N LYS A 75 -2.84 50.22 11.25
CA LYS A 75 -1.92 49.29 10.58
C LYS A 75 -1.24 48.38 11.62
N SER A 76 -1.86 47.25 11.94
CA SER A 76 -1.24 46.23 12.77
C SER A 76 -0.29 45.45 11.89
N ASP A 77 1.00 45.57 12.16
CA ASP A 77 2.05 44.78 11.52
C ASP A 77 1.60 43.31 11.40
N PRO A 78 1.52 42.73 10.18
CA PRO A 78 1.02 41.36 9.96
C PRO A 78 1.85 40.29 10.69
N LEU A 79 3.05 40.64 11.16
CA LEU A 79 3.91 39.77 11.96
C LEU A 79 3.55 39.77 13.45
N LYS A 80 2.83 40.80 13.94
CA LYS A 80 2.48 40.97 15.36
C LYS A 80 1.51 39.90 15.87
N PRO A 81 0.44 39.50 15.13
CA PRO A 81 -0.40 38.37 15.53
C PRO A 81 0.38 37.05 15.58
N ARG A 82 1.29 36.83 14.62
CA ARG A 82 2.15 35.64 14.57
C ARG A 82 3.12 35.58 15.75
N LEU A 83 3.72 36.71 16.12
CA LEU A 83 4.59 36.84 17.30
C LEU A 83 3.83 36.56 18.60
N ILE A 84 2.61 37.10 18.74
CA ILE A 84 1.74 36.85 19.90
C ILE A 84 1.38 35.36 19.99
N GLN A 85 1.06 34.72 18.86
CA GLN A 85 0.76 33.29 18.82
C GLN A 85 1.96 32.42 19.21
N ILE A 86 3.15 32.73 18.69
CA ILE A 86 4.40 32.03 19.06
C ILE A 86 4.70 32.22 20.55
N ARG A 87 4.53 33.43 21.08
CA ARG A 87 4.74 33.71 22.50
C ARG A 87 3.75 32.94 23.38
N LYS A 88 2.47 32.94 23.00
CA LYS A 88 1.44 32.16 23.70
C LYS A 88 1.78 30.67 23.69
N GLN A 89 2.17 30.13 22.54
CA GLN A 89 2.58 28.73 22.44
C GLN A 89 3.81 28.43 23.31
N ALA A 90 4.79 29.34 23.38
CA ALA A 90 5.96 29.20 24.25
C ALA A 90 5.58 29.25 25.74
N ASP A 91 4.69 30.14 26.14
CA ASP A 91 4.20 30.28 27.52
C ASP A 91 3.34 29.07 27.94
N ASP A 92 2.53 28.52 27.02
CA ASP A 92 1.75 27.30 27.23
C ASP A 92 2.68 26.09 27.42
N HIS A 93 3.69 25.92 26.57
CA HIS A 93 4.69 24.86 26.72
C HIS A 93 5.52 25.02 28.00
N ARG A 94 5.90 26.24 28.37
CA ARG A 94 6.59 26.53 29.65
C ARG A 94 5.74 26.10 30.84
N SER A 95 4.45 26.46 30.83
CA SER A 95 3.51 26.11 31.90
C SER A 95 3.32 24.60 32.01
N LEU A 96 3.21 23.91 30.86
CA LEU A 96 3.15 22.45 30.80
C LEU A 96 4.41 21.81 31.39
N SER A 97 5.60 22.28 30.99
CA SER A 97 6.87 21.77 31.53
C SER A 97 6.98 21.97 33.05
N LEU A 98 6.52 23.10 33.58
CA LEU A 98 6.50 23.37 35.02
C LEU A 98 5.52 22.44 35.76
N ALA A 99 4.35 22.18 35.20
CA ALA A 99 3.39 21.23 35.76
C ALA A 99 3.97 19.81 35.84
N TYR A 100 4.60 19.34 34.76
CA TYR A 100 5.29 18.04 34.76
C TYR A 100 6.46 17.98 35.75
N ALA A 101 7.24 19.06 35.88
CA ALA A 101 8.32 19.14 36.86
C ALA A 101 7.80 19.06 38.31
N SER A 102 6.68 19.72 38.59
CA SER A 102 6.00 19.66 39.90
C SER A 102 5.52 18.24 40.20
N TYR A 103 4.86 17.59 39.24
CA TYR A 103 4.40 16.21 39.38
C TYR A 103 5.57 15.24 39.63
N ALA A 104 6.65 15.36 38.87
CA ALA A 104 7.84 14.54 39.04
C ALA A 104 8.48 14.70 40.43
N ARG A 105 8.51 15.93 40.96
CA ARG A 105 8.97 16.20 42.34
C ARG A 105 8.08 15.54 43.38
N LYS A 106 6.76 15.66 43.25
CA LYS A 106 5.79 15.03 44.16
C LYS A 106 5.99 13.50 44.20
N LEU A 107 6.05 12.86 43.02
CA LEU A 107 6.25 11.41 42.91
C LEU A 107 7.58 10.95 43.54
N LYS A 108 8.68 11.70 43.32
CA LYS A 108 9.98 11.40 43.94
C LYS A 108 9.91 11.47 45.46
N LEU A 109 9.20 12.46 46.00
CA LEU A 109 9.03 12.65 47.43
C LEU A 109 8.21 11.51 48.05
N GLU A 110 7.10 11.13 47.42
CA GLU A 110 6.25 10.02 47.85
C GLU A 110 7.00 8.69 47.85
N ASN A 111 7.73 8.38 46.77
CA ASN A 111 8.58 7.16 46.71
C ASN A 111 9.66 7.18 47.80
N SER A 112 10.29 8.33 48.04
CA SER A 112 11.31 8.45 49.09
C SER A 112 10.73 8.27 50.50
N LYS A 113 9.50 8.74 50.74
CA LYS A 113 8.77 8.51 51.99
C LYS A 113 8.49 7.03 52.21
N LEU A 114 7.97 6.34 51.19
CA LEU A 114 7.70 4.89 51.26
C LEU A 114 8.97 4.10 51.60
N VAL A 115 10.10 4.40 50.95
CA VAL A 115 11.39 3.76 51.24
C VAL A 115 11.82 3.96 52.70
N ARG A 116 11.66 5.17 53.25
CA ARG A 116 11.97 5.44 54.66
C ARG A 116 11.07 4.65 55.60
N ILE A 117 9.76 4.66 55.37
CA ILE A 117 8.80 3.93 56.21
C ILE A 117 9.13 2.44 56.25
N PHE A 118 9.42 1.81 55.11
CA PHE A 118 9.82 0.39 55.08
C PHE A 118 11.17 0.13 55.75
N ALA A 119 12.15 1.03 55.62
CA ALA A 119 13.43 0.91 56.32
C ALA A 119 13.26 1.05 57.85
N ASP A 120 12.39 1.95 58.30
CA ASP A 120 12.12 2.16 59.72
C ASP A 120 11.33 0.99 60.32
N ILE A 121 10.37 0.41 59.58
CA ILE A 121 9.70 -0.83 59.97
C ILE A 121 10.74 -1.96 60.16
N SER A 122 11.66 -2.12 59.21
CA SER A 122 12.73 -3.12 59.31
C SER A 122 13.61 -2.90 60.54
N ARG A 123 14.03 -1.66 60.79
CA ARG A 123 14.82 -1.32 61.98
C ARG A 123 14.05 -1.61 63.27
N ASN A 124 12.77 -1.27 63.34
CA ASN A 124 11.93 -1.52 64.52
C ASN A 124 11.78 -3.02 64.82
N TYR A 125 11.77 -3.88 63.81
CA TYR A 125 11.87 -5.33 64.02
C TYR A 125 13.25 -5.75 64.54
N THR A 126 14.32 -5.22 63.96
CA THR A 126 15.69 -5.48 64.43
C THR A 126 15.88 -5.04 65.89
N ASP A 127 15.39 -3.86 66.26
CA ASP A 127 15.45 -3.32 67.61
C ASP A 127 14.63 -4.14 68.60
N LEU A 128 13.45 -4.64 68.17
CA LEU A 128 12.65 -5.54 68.97
C LEU A 128 13.37 -6.87 69.26
N ILE A 129 13.93 -7.49 68.23
CA ILE A 129 14.63 -8.78 68.35
C ILE A 129 15.90 -8.63 69.19
N ASN A 130 16.62 -7.51 69.04
CA ASN A 130 17.86 -7.23 69.77
C ASN A 130 17.64 -6.64 71.17
N LYS A 131 16.39 -6.43 71.59
CA LYS A 131 16.07 -5.89 72.91
C LYS A 131 16.64 -6.82 73.99
N PRO A 132 17.39 -6.32 74.99
CA PRO A 132 18.08 -7.16 75.98
C PRO A 132 17.15 -8.14 76.72
N SER A 133 15.89 -7.73 76.97
CA SER A 133 14.86 -8.54 77.61
C SER A 133 14.40 -9.74 76.79
N TYR A 134 14.53 -9.68 75.46
CA TYR A 134 14.13 -10.74 74.55
C TYR A 134 15.33 -11.51 73.99
N ARG A 135 16.53 -10.92 74.01
CA ARG A 135 17.79 -11.60 73.67
C ARG A 135 18.06 -12.82 74.55
N ALA A 136 17.71 -12.72 75.84
CA ALA A 136 17.78 -13.83 76.80
C ALA A 136 16.87 -15.03 76.44
N LEU A 137 15.86 -14.85 75.58
CA LEU A 137 15.02 -15.94 75.06
C LEU A 137 15.74 -16.77 73.99
N TYR A 138 16.81 -16.24 73.38
CA TYR A 138 17.57 -16.89 72.31
C TYR A 138 18.88 -17.53 72.78
N ASP A 139 19.39 -17.13 73.96
CA ASP A 139 20.70 -17.56 74.49
C ASP A 139 20.63 -18.77 75.46
N SER A 140 19.46 -19.41 75.65
CA SER A 140 19.28 -20.43 76.70
C SER A 140 19.29 -21.88 76.17
N ASP A 141 20.46 -22.52 76.21
CA ASP A 141 20.60 -23.99 76.09
C ASP A 141 20.20 -24.75 77.39
N GLY A 142 19.37 -24.17 78.27
CA GLY A 142 18.95 -24.90 79.48
C GLY A 142 18.20 -24.17 80.60
N ALA A 143 17.58 -23.00 80.36
CA ALA A 143 16.77 -22.32 81.38
C ALA A 143 15.30 -22.18 80.94
N SER A 144 14.37 -22.44 81.85
CA SER A 144 12.92 -22.36 81.59
C SER A 144 12.53 -20.95 81.14
N ILE A 145 11.93 -20.85 79.96
CA ILE A 145 11.41 -19.59 79.41
C ILE A 145 10.31 -19.05 80.33
N GLU A 146 10.44 -17.79 80.74
CA GLU A 146 9.41 -17.11 81.52
C GLU A 146 8.17 -16.82 80.62
N GLU A 147 7.03 -17.44 80.93
CA GLU A 147 5.82 -17.37 80.10
C GLU A 147 5.27 -15.94 79.93
N SER A 148 5.45 -15.08 80.95
CA SER A 148 5.10 -13.66 80.94
C SER A 148 5.88 -12.89 79.85
N THR A 149 7.19 -13.11 79.78
CA THR A 149 8.12 -12.46 78.85
C THR A 149 7.87 -12.93 77.41
N LEU A 150 7.53 -14.21 77.21
CA LEU A 150 7.14 -14.76 75.91
C LEU A 150 5.80 -14.16 75.42
N ARG A 151 4.78 -14.09 76.28
CA ARG A 151 3.48 -13.48 75.93
C ARG A 151 3.62 -12.00 75.58
N GLN A 152 4.52 -11.27 76.24
CA GLN A 152 4.79 -9.86 75.93
C GLN A 152 5.49 -9.71 74.58
N PHE A 153 6.50 -10.53 74.30
CA PHE A 153 7.15 -10.57 73.00
C PHE A 153 6.16 -10.89 71.86
N GLU A 154 5.32 -11.91 72.04
CA GLU A 154 4.28 -12.25 71.06
C GLU A 154 3.33 -11.09 70.77
N LYS A 155 2.90 -10.37 71.81
CA LYS A 155 2.01 -9.21 71.67
C LYS A 155 2.69 -8.10 70.88
N GLU A 156 3.94 -7.77 71.23
CA GLU A 156 4.73 -6.74 70.55
C GLU A 156 5.04 -7.08 69.08
N VAL A 157 5.28 -8.36 68.78
CA VAL A 157 5.46 -8.88 67.42
C VAL A 157 4.14 -8.81 66.63
N LYS A 158 3.02 -9.25 67.23
CA LYS A 158 1.69 -9.21 66.59
C LYS A 158 1.27 -7.78 66.23
N GLU A 159 1.49 -6.81 67.12
CA GLU A 159 1.21 -5.39 66.85
C GLU A 159 2.06 -4.84 65.69
N ARG A 160 3.36 -5.14 65.66
CA ARG A 160 4.23 -4.71 64.54
C ARG A 160 3.86 -5.39 63.22
N ILE A 161 3.47 -6.67 63.24
CA ILE A 161 2.97 -7.38 62.05
C ILE A 161 1.69 -6.73 61.54
N LYS A 162 0.77 -6.36 62.43
CA LYS A 162 -0.46 -5.66 62.08
C LYS A 162 -0.17 -4.31 61.40
N MET A 163 0.71 -3.50 61.98
CA MET A 163 1.12 -2.21 61.43
C MET A 163 1.82 -2.37 60.06
N THR A 164 2.71 -3.36 59.94
CA THR A 164 3.41 -3.66 58.67
C THR A 164 2.42 -4.06 57.57
N ARG A 165 1.42 -4.89 57.88
CA ARG A 165 0.38 -5.28 56.93
C ARG A 165 -0.44 -4.10 56.44
N GLN A 166 -0.77 -3.15 57.33
CA GLN A 166 -1.50 -1.94 56.96
C GLN A 166 -0.69 -1.07 55.99
N VAL A 167 0.59 -0.82 56.30
CA VAL A 167 1.48 -0.02 55.43
C VAL A 167 1.67 -0.69 54.07
N ILE A 168 1.81 -2.02 54.03
CA ILE A 168 1.88 -2.77 52.77
C ILE A 168 0.59 -2.61 51.96
N ALA A 169 -0.59 -2.67 52.59
CA ALA A 169 -1.87 -2.51 51.91
C ALA A 169 -2.03 -1.11 51.29
N GLU A 170 -1.64 -0.06 52.02
CA GLU A 170 -1.67 1.33 51.53
C GLU A 170 -0.66 1.56 50.39
N ALA A 171 0.53 0.94 50.46
CA ALA A 171 1.55 1.06 49.41
C ALA A 171 1.26 0.23 48.15
N LYS A 172 0.41 -0.80 48.25
CA LYS A 172 0.14 -1.78 47.19
C LYS A 172 -0.37 -1.14 45.89
N GLU A 173 -1.26 -0.16 45.99
CA GLU A 173 -1.85 0.50 44.81
C GLU A 173 -0.79 1.18 43.92
N SER A 174 0.21 1.81 44.54
CA SER A 174 1.32 2.47 43.83
C SER A 174 2.19 1.47 43.04
N PHE A 175 2.45 0.29 43.60
CA PHE A 175 3.18 -0.77 42.91
C PHE A 175 2.34 -1.47 41.84
N ASP A 176 1.04 -1.68 42.10
CA ASP A 176 0.11 -2.29 41.16
C ASP A 176 -0.08 -1.43 39.91
N ASN A 177 -0.08 -0.09 40.04
CA ASN A 177 -0.16 0.82 38.90
C ASN A 177 1.07 0.73 37.99
N GLN A 178 2.28 0.66 38.55
CA GLN A 178 3.50 0.46 37.77
C GLN A 178 3.51 -0.90 37.07
N LEU A 179 3.08 -1.96 37.77
CA LEU A 179 2.96 -3.29 37.18
C LEU A 179 1.91 -3.35 36.08
N LYS A 180 0.76 -2.69 36.24
CA LYS A 180 -0.29 -2.56 35.21
C LYS A 180 0.23 -1.81 33.99
N ILE A 181 0.95 -0.70 34.17
CA ILE A 181 1.57 0.06 33.08
C ILE A 181 2.59 -0.80 32.34
N GLN A 182 3.44 -1.54 33.06
CA GLN A 182 4.42 -2.44 32.46
C GLN A 182 3.74 -3.56 31.67
N LYS A 183 2.72 -4.21 32.24
CA LYS A 183 1.92 -5.24 31.54
C LYS A 183 1.23 -4.69 30.30
N LEU A 184 0.65 -3.49 30.38
CA LEU A 184 0.01 -2.84 29.24
C LEU A 184 1.04 -2.54 28.14
N LYS A 185 2.22 -2.01 28.53
CA LYS A 185 3.33 -1.75 27.61
C LYS A 185 3.77 -3.05 26.91
N ASP A 186 4.00 -4.12 27.67
CA ASP A 186 4.40 -5.42 27.13
C ASP A 186 3.33 -5.99 26.18
N THR A 187 2.04 -5.81 26.52
CA THR A 187 0.92 -6.21 25.65
C THR A 187 0.90 -5.39 24.37
N ILE A 188 1.10 -4.07 24.43
CA ILE A 188 1.18 -3.20 23.25
C ILE A 188 2.34 -3.64 22.35
N PHE A 189 3.51 -3.93 22.91
CA PHE A 189 4.65 -4.42 22.13
C PHE A 189 4.35 -5.78 21.48
N ALA A 190 3.79 -6.73 22.24
CA ALA A 190 3.44 -8.04 21.71
C ALA A 190 2.38 -7.97 20.59
N VAL A 191 1.33 -7.15 20.77
CA VAL A 191 0.29 -6.94 19.76
C VAL A 191 0.87 -6.22 18.53
N ASN A 192 1.75 -5.24 18.71
CA ASN A 192 2.40 -4.54 17.60
C ASN A 192 3.34 -5.47 16.80
N GLU A 193 4.04 -6.38 17.47
CA GLU A 193 4.84 -7.42 16.83
C GLU A 193 3.96 -8.39 16.03
N GLN A 194 2.86 -8.88 16.62
CA GLN A 194 1.89 -9.73 15.92
C GLN A 194 1.28 -9.02 14.70
N LEU A 195 0.91 -7.74 14.85
CA LEU A 195 0.39 -6.92 13.74
C LEU A 195 1.43 -6.77 12.63
N THR A 196 2.70 -6.56 12.98
CA THR A 196 3.79 -6.44 12.00
C THR A 196 4.00 -7.76 11.26
N ASN A 197 3.98 -8.89 11.96
CA ASN A 197 4.10 -10.22 11.36
C ASN A 197 2.90 -10.55 10.47
N ALA A 198 1.68 -10.25 10.90
CA ALA A 198 0.46 -10.41 10.11
C ALA A 198 0.48 -9.52 8.85
N LYS A 199 0.94 -8.26 8.95
CA LYS A 199 1.12 -7.36 7.79
C LYS A 199 2.13 -7.93 6.78
N LYS A 200 3.26 -8.47 7.25
CA LYS A 200 4.26 -9.11 6.37
C LYS A 200 3.69 -10.34 5.65
N GLN A 201 3.00 -11.21 6.38
CA GLN A 201 2.34 -12.39 5.81
C GLN A 201 1.25 -11.98 4.80
N GLY A 202 0.40 -11.01 5.15
CA GLY A 202 -0.63 -10.49 4.25
C GLY A 202 -0.06 -9.90 2.97
N ALA A 203 1.04 -9.12 3.06
CA ALA A 203 1.72 -8.57 1.89
C ALA A 203 2.33 -9.67 1.00
N PHE A 204 2.89 -10.73 1.62
CA PHE A 204 3.43 -11.88 0.90
C PHE A 204 2.34 -12.66 0.16
N SER A 205 1.24 -13.00 0.84
CA SER A 205 0.09 -13.69 0.25
C SER A 205 -0.56 -12.88 -0.88
N SER A 206 -0.69 -11.55 -0.68
CA SER A 206 -1.18 -10.65 -1.72
C SER A 206 -0.28 -10.63 -2.95
N LEU A 207 1.05 -10.68 -2.77
CA LEU A 207 1.98 -10.75 -3.89
C LEU A 207 1.88 -12.08 -4.67
N ILE A 208 1.67 -13.20 -3.97
CA ILE A 208 1.43 -14.49 -4.62
C ILE A 208 0.15 -14.41 -5.45
N ALA A 209 -0.95 -13.96 -4.85
CA ALA A 209 -2.23 -13.83 -5.55
C ALA A 209 -2.15 -12.88 -6.76
N ALA A 210 -1.35 -11.81 -6.68
CA ALA A 210 -1.11 -10.89 -7.79
C ALA A 210 -0.30 -11.50 -8.95
N LYS A 211 0.50 -12.53 -8.68
CA LYS A 211 1.38 -13.19 -9.67
C LYS A 211 0.78 -14.49 -10.22
N SER A 212 -0.12 -15.13 -9.48
CA SER A 212 -0.78 -16.36 -9.91
C SER A 212 -1.75 -16.09 -11.07
N ILE A 213 -1.80 -17.02 -12.03
CA ILE A 213 -2.81 -16.99 -13.10
C ILE A 213 -4.09 -17.66 -12.55
N PRO A 214 -5.22 -16.94 -12.48
CA PRO A 214 -6.50 -17.53 -12.10
C PRO A 214 -6.89 -18.69 -13.01
N LYS A 215 -7.56 -19.70 -12.44
CA LYS A 215 -8.02 -20.88 -13.18
C LYS A 215 -8.89 -20.52 -14.39
N GLY A 216 -9.76 -19.53 -14.25
CA GLY A 216 -10.63 -19.06 -15.35
C GLY A 216 -9.84 -18.47 -16.52
N LEU A 217 -8.81 -17.65 -16.26
CA LEU A 217 -7.94 -17.10 -17.31
C LEU A 217 -7.14 -18.19 -18.01
N HIS A 218 -6.57 -19.13 -17.25
CA HIS A 218 -5.83 -20.25 -17.81
C HIS A 218 -6.74 -21.16 -18.67
N CYS A 219 -7.92 -21.51 -18.16
CA CYS A 219 -8.91 -22.29 -18.91
C CYS A 219 -9.26 -21.62 -20.25
N LEU A 220 -9.51 -20.30 -20.23
CA LEU A 220 -9.91 -19.58 -21.43
C LEU A 220 -8.80 -19.60 -22.48
N ALA A 221 -7.57 -19.26 -22.09
CA ALA A 221 -6.44 -19.26 -23.01
C ALA A 221 -6.23 -20.65 -23.64
N MET A 222 -6.34 -21.72 -22.85
CA MET A 222 -6.21 -23.10 -23.33
C MET A 222 -7.32 -23.48 -24.31
N ARG A 223 -8.59 -23.16 -24.01
CA ARG A 223 -9.72 -23.50 -24.90
C ARG A 223 -9.69 -22.72 -26.21
N LEU A 224 -9.32 -21.44 -26.18
CA LEU A 224 -9.16 -20.65 -27.40
C LEU A 224 -7.99 -21.16 -28.25
N MET A 225 -6.92 -21.63 -27.61
CA MET A 225 -5.81 -22.27 -28.33
C MET A 225 -6.23 -23.62 -28.94
N GLU A 226 -7.05 -24.40 -28.23
CA GLU A 226 -7.63 -25.64 -28.77
C GLU A 226 -8.49 -25.37 -30.01
N GLU A 227 -9.36 -24.35 -29.94
CA GLU A 227 -10.18 -23.87 -31.08
C GLU A 227 -9.30 -23.43 -32.26
N ARG A 228 -8.18 -22.73 -31.99
CA ARG A 228 -7.21 -22.32 -33.01
C ARG A 228 -6.57 -23.49 -33.73
N ILE A 229 -6.27 -24.56 -32.99
CA ILE A 229 -5.63 -25.79 -33.51
C ILE A 229 -6.64 -26.62 -34.29
N ALA A 230 -7.90 -26.70 -33.82
CA ALA A 230 -8.97 -27.43 -34.49
C ALA A 230 -9.37 -26.79 -35.83
N HIS A 231 -9.32 -25.46 -35.92
CA HIS A 231 -9.78 -24.70 -37.10
C HIS A 231 -8.75 -23.68 -37.60
N PRO A 232 -7.57 -24.12 -38.09
CA PRO A 232 -6.48 -23.21 -38.39
C PRO A 232 -6.80 -22.22 -39.51
N GLU A 233 -7.46 -22.66 -40.58
CA GLU A 233 -7.77 -21.81 -41.73
C GLU A 233 -8.70 -20.62 -41.40
N LYS A 234 -9.57 -20.79 -40.40
CA LYS A 234 -10.51 -19.76 -39.94
C LYS A 234 -9.80 -18.59 -39.26
N TYR A 235 -8.73 -18.89 -38.52
CA TYR A 235 -8.11 -17.94 -37.61
C TYR A 235 -6.71 -17.50 -38.04
N THR A 236 -6.11 -18.12 -39.05
CA THR A 236 -4.81 -17.68 -39.62
C THR A 236 -5.01 -16.55 -40.64
N ASP A 237 -4.06 -15.61 -40.69
CA ASP A 237 -3.95 -14.59 -41.74
C ASP A 237 -2.76 -14.81 -42.67
N GLU A 238 -2.07 -15.95 -42.52
CA GLU A 238 -1.00 -16.39 -43.40
C GLU A 238 -1.56 -16.58 -44.82
N GLY A 239 -0.90 -15.95 -45.79
CA GLY A 239 -1.31 -15.99 -47.19
C GLY A 239 -2.44 -15.03 -47.57
N LYS A 240 -3.01 -14.26 -46.63
CA LYS A 240 -3.98 -13.19 -46.95
C LYS A 240 -3.24 -11.87 -47.19
N GLU A 241 -3.74 -11.07 -48.14
CA GLU A 241 -3.24 -9.70 -48.32
C GLU A 241 -3.51 -8.89 -47.05
N ARG A 242 -2.51 -8.09 -46.66
CA ARG A 242 -2.62 -7.26 -45.47
C ARG A 242 -3.54 -6.07 -45.78
N PRO A 243 -4.60 -5.83 -44.98
CA PRO A 243 -5.49 -4.71 -45.22
C PRO A 243 -4.75 -3.37 -45.18
N PRO A 244 -4.98 -2.47 -46.16
CA PRO A 244 -4.28 -1.19 -46.23
C PRO A 244 -4.55 -0.29 -45.02
N GLU A 245 -5.71 -0.45 -44.37
CA GLU A 245 -6.12 0.31 -43.18
C GLU A 245 -5.17 0.09 -41.99
N LEU A 246 -4.47 -1.05 -41.94
CA LEU A 246 -3.52 -1.33 -40.87
C LEU A 246 -2.28 -0.41 -40.88
N GLU A 247 -2.04 0.28 -41.99
CA GLU A 247 -0.89 1.18 -42.14
C GLU A 247 -1.29 2.59 -42.63
N ASP A 248 -2.59 2.89 -42.71
CA ASP A 248 -3.09 4.20 -43.16
C ASP A 248 -2.93 5.26 -42.06
N PRO A 249 -2.00 6.22 -42.20
CA PRO A 249 -1.74 7.22 -41.16
C PRO A 249 -2.92 8.16 -40.87
N ASN A 250 -3.98 8.14 -41.69
CA ASN A 250 -5.19 8.94 -41.47
C ASN A 250 -6.17 8.30 -40.46
N LEU A 251 -5.94 7.06 -40.05
CA LEU A 251 -6.75 6.35 -39.06
C LEU A 251 -6.20 6.52 -37.63
N TYR A 252 -7.02 6.13 -36.64
CA TYR A 252 -6.64 6.21 -35.24
C TYR A 252 -6.00 4.90 -34.80
N HIS A 253 -4.68 4.89 -34.66
CA HIS A 253 -3.91 3.70 -34.30
C HIS A 253 -3.68 3.57 -32.79
N TYR A 254 -3.87 2.36 -32.28
CA TYR A 254 -3.70 1.99 -30.88
C TYR A 254 -2.70 0.84 -30.77
N ALA A 255 -1.73 0.94 -29.86
CA ALA A 255 -0.81 -0.15 -29.53
C ALA A 255 -1.17 -0.74 -28.16
N ILE A 256 -1.43 -2.05 -28.12
CA ILE A 256 -1.79 -2.79 -26.91
C ILE A 256 -0.88 -4.00 -26.80
N PHE A 257 -0.09 -4.09 -25.73
CA PHE A 257 0.84 -5.21 -25.52
C PHE A 257 0.40 -6.02 -24.30
N SER A 258 0.06 -7.29 -24.49
CA SER A 258 -0.51 -8.11 -23.41
C SER A 258 -0.24 -9.60 -23.58
N ASP A 259 -0.06 -10.27 -22.45
CA ASP A 259 -0.07 -11.73 -22.31
C ASP A 259 -1.44 -12.25 -21.80
N ASN A 260 -2.43 -11.37 -21.66
CA ASN A 260 -3.73 -11.67 -21.08
C ASN A 260 -4.86 -11.37 -22.07
N VAL A 261 -5.43 -12.45 -22.61
CA VAL A 261 -6.45 -12.41 -23.65
C VAL A 261 -7.70 -11.61 -23.23
N ILE A 262 -8.19 -11.79 -22.00
CA ILE A 262 -9.39 -11.03 -21.55
C ILE A 262 -9.05 -9.57 -21.30
N ALA A 263 -7.87 -9.29 -20.73
CA ALA A 263 -7.45 -7.92 -20.47
C ALA A 263 -7.36 -7.11 -21.78
N ALA A 264 -6.68 -7.65 -22.79
CA ALA A 264 -6.61 -7.05 -24.13
C ALA A 264 -8.00 -6.88 -24.76
N SER A 265 -8.86 -7.90 -24.68
CA SER A 265 -10.25 -7.83 -25.17
C SER A 265 -11.04 -6.71 -24.49
N VAL A 266 -10.93 -6.53 -23.17
CA VAL A 266 -11.61 -5.45 -22.44
C VAL A 266 -11.13 -4.07 -22.89
N VAL A 267 -9.84 -3.87 -23.13
CA VAL A 267 -9.32 -2.59 -23.66
C VAL A 267 -9.97 -2.27 -25.00
N VAL A 268 -9.92 -3.20 -25.96
CA VAL A 268 -10.51 -3.01 -27.30
C VAL A 268 -12.03 -2.82 -27.22
N ASN A 269 -12.74 -3.66 -26.46
CA ASN A 269 -14.19 -3.56 -26.27
C ASN A 269 -14.60 -2.22 -25.67
N SER A 270 -13.87 -1.75 -24.66
CA SER A 270 -14.15 -0.48 -24.01
C SER A 270 -13.88 0.71 -24.94
N ALA A 271 -12.80 0.66 -25.74
CA ALA A 271 -12.49 1.68 -26.73
C ALA A 271 -13.55 1.73 -27.84
N VAL A 272 -13.86 0.59 -28.48
CA VAL A 272 -14.83 0.46 -29.56
C VAL A 272 -16.25 0.85 -29.12
N LYS A 273 -16.65 0.47 -27.89
CA LYS A 273 -17.98 0.79 -27.37
C LYS A 273 -18.19 2.30 -27.16
N ASN A 274 -17.13 3.02 -26.81
CA ASN A 274 -17.19 4.46 -26.53
C ASN A 274 -16.72 5.33 -27.71
N ALA A 275 -16.21 4.73 -28.78
CA ALA A 275 -15.82 5.41 -30.00
C ALA A 275 -17.04 5.95 -30.77
N LYS A 276 -16.93 7.18 -31.28
CA LYS A 276 -17.99 7.78 -32.13
C LYS A 276 -18.04 7.15 -33.53
N GLU A 277 -16.88 6.85 -34.10
CA GLU A 277 -16.73 6.29 -35.45
C GLU A 277 -15.84 5.04 -35.41
N PRO A 278 -16.33 3.89 -34.90
CA PRO A 278 -15.48 2.72 -34.63
C PRO A 278 -14.67 2.22 -35.83
N TRP A 279 -15.19 2.35 -37.06
CA TRP A 279 -14.50 1.94 -38.30
C TRP A 279 -13.22 2.74 -38.61
N LYS A 280 -12.97 3.86 -37.93
CA LYS A 280 -11.72 4.62 -38.07
C LYS A 280 -10.62 4.16 -37.11
N HIS A 281 -10.90 3.20 -36.23
CA HIS A 281 -9.97 2.76 -35.19
C HIS A 281 -9.25 1.49 -35.60
N VAL A 282 -7.93 1.48 -35.40
CA VAL A 282 -7.03 0.37 -35.72
C VAL A 282 -6.28 -0.04 -34.46
N PHE A 283 -6.52 -1.26 -33.98
CA PHE A 283 -5.89 -1.81 -32.78
C PHE A 283 -4.80 -2.80 -33.16
N HIS A 284 -3.56 -2.49 -32.81
CA HIS A 284 -2.44 -3.41 -32.93
C HIS A 284 -2.19 -4.08 -31.58
N VAL A 285 -2.60 -5.34 -31.48
CA VAL A 285 -2.42 -6.18 -30.30
C VAL A 285 -1.17 -7.02 -30.50
N VAL A 286 -0.17 -6.84 -29.63
CA VAL A 286 1.05 -7.66 -29.64
C VAL A 286 1.10 -8.53 -28.40
N THR A 287 1.37 -9.81 -28.62
CA THR A 287 1.37 -10.84 -27.58
C THR A 287 2.59 -11.76 -27.73
N ASP A 288 2.89 -12.55 -26.71
CA ASP A 288 3.86 -13.64 -26.84
C ASP A 288 3.32 -14.77 -27.74
N LYS A 289 4.23 -15.61 -28.24
CA LYS A 289 3.90 -16.77 -29.08
C LYS A 289 2.94 -17.76 -28.41
N MET A 290 2.98 -17.89 -27.08
CA MET A 290 2.15 -18.84 -26.34
C MET A 290 0.67 -18.44 -26.35
N ASN A 291 0.39 -17.15 -26.33
CA ASN A 291 -0.96 -16.59 -26.29
C ASN A 291 -1.46 -16.15 -27.69
N LEU A 292 -0.59 -16.15 -28.72
CA LEU A 292 -0.93 -15.73 -30.09
C LEU A 292 -2.21 -16.39 -30.62
N GLY A 293 -2.29 -17.71 -30.56
CA GLY A 293 -3.43 -18.45 -31.10
C GLY A 293 -4.74 -18.11 -30.38
N ALA A 294 -4.69 -18.03 -29.05
CA ALA A 294 -5.85 -17.66 -28.24
C ALA A 294 -6.30 -16.21 -28.53
N MET A 295 -5.35 -15.28 -28.68
CA MET A 295 -5.61 -13.88 -29.01
C MET A 295 -6.22 -13.73 -30.42
N GLN A 296 -5.70 -14.46 -31.42
CA GLN A 296 -6.25 -14.49 -32.77
C GLN A 296 -7.70 -14.97 -32.78
N VAL A 297 -8.01 -16.05 -32.06
CA VAL A 297 -9.40 -16.56 -31.96
C VAL A 297 -10.29 -15.53 -31.29
N MET A 298 -9.88 -14.98 -30.13
CA MET A 298 -10.64 -13.97 -29.39
C MET A 298 -11.06 -12.79 -30.28
N PHE A 299 -10.12 -12.24 -31.05
CA PHE A 299 -10.39 -11.07 -31.90
C PHE A 299 -11.08 -11.41 -33.23
N LYS A 300 -11.21 -12.69 -33.61
CA LYS A 300 -11.94 -13.11 -34.82
C LYS A 300 -13.32 -13.68 -34.56
N LEU A 301 -13.65 -14.04 -33.33
CA LEU A 301 -14.97 -14.54 -32.95
C LEU A 301 -16.06 -13.46 -32.95
N LYS A 302 -15.68 -12.18 -32.98
CA LYS A 302 -16.58 -11.04 -32.82
C LYS A 302 -16.23 -9.93 -33.80
N GLU A 303 -17.26 -9.23 -34.26
CA GLU A 303 -17.10 -8.00 -35.03
C GLU A 303 -17.03 -6.77 -34.10
N TYR A 304 -16.08 -5.88 -34.36
CA TYR A 304 -15.83 -4.68 -33.55
C TYR A 304 -16.48 -3.43 -34.17
N LYS A 305 -17.72 -3.55 -34.66
CA LYS A 305 -18.47 -2.46 -35.34
C LYS A 305 -17.67 -1.78 -36.47
N GLY A 306 -16.89 -2.58 -37.21
CA GLY A 306 -16.02 -2.11 -38.29
C GLY A 306 -14.62 -1.68 -37.86
N ALA A 307 -14.28 -1.64 -36.57
CA ALA A 307 -12.91 -1.38 -36.14
C ALA A 307 -11.95 -2.49 -36.59
N HIS A 308 -10.73 -2.11 -36.95
CA HIS A 308 -9.71 -3.02 -37.42
C HIS A 308 -8.86 -3.51 -36.25
N VAL A 309 -8.61 -4.82 -36.17
CA VAL A 309 -7.75 -5.40 -35.13
C VAL A 309 -6.71 -6.30 -35.79
N GLU A 310 -5.44 -6.04 -35.50
CA GLU A 310 -4.30 -6.87 -35.90
C GLU A 310 -3.71 -7.53 -34.66
N VAL A 311 -3.44 -8.84 -34.74
CA VAL A 311 -2.79 -9.59 -33.66
C VAL A 311 -1.45 -10.11 -34.16
N LYS A 312 -0.35 -9.71 -33.50
CA LYS A 312 1.01 -10.11 -33.85
C LYS A 312 1.76 -10.71 -32.67
N ALA A 313 2.70 -11.59 -32.99
CA ALA A 313 3.65 -12.10 -32.02
C ALA A 313 4.83 -11.15 -31.86
N VAL A 314 5.48 -11.16 -30.70
CA VAL A 314 6.75 -10.44 -30.50
C VAL A 314 7.80 -10.90 -31.52
N GLU A 315 7.80 -12.19 -31.82
CA GLU A 315 8.75 -12.85 -32.72
C GLU A 315 8.61 -12.43 -34.18
N ASP A 316 7.48 -11.82 -34.57
CA ASP A 316 7.25 -11.33 -35.94
C ASP A 316 8.12 -10.09 -36.24
N TYR A 317 8.65 -9.42 -35.21
CA TYR A 317 9.49 -8.24 -35.34
C TYR A 317 10.97 -8.63 -35.38
N THR A 318 11.52 -8.80 -36.58
CA THR A 318 12.90 -9.29 -36.81
C THR A 318 14.01 -8.42 -36.21
N PHE A 319 13.74 -7.13 -35.98
CA PHE A 319 14.68 -6.22 -35.31
C PHE A 319 14.84 -6.51 -33.81
N LEU A 320 13.90 -7.23 -33.18
CA LEU A 320 13.95 -7.59 -31.76
C LEU A 320 14.89 -8.77 -31.50
N ASN A 321 16.18 -8.52 -31.64
CA ASN A 321 17.24 -9.48 -31.32
C ASN A 321 18.24 -8.89 -30.31
N SER A 322 19.06 -9.74 -29.68
CA SER A 322 20.02 -9.32 -28.66
C SER A 322 21.15 -8.43 -29.19
N SER A 323 21.38 -8.40 -30.50
CA SER A 323 22.33 -7.48 -31.12
C SER A 323 21.84 -6.04 -31.09
N TYR A 324 20.52 -5.82 -31.19
CA TYR A 324 19.92 -4.48 -31.22
C TYR A 324 19.27 -4.07 -29.90
N VAL A 325 18.60 -4.98 -29.20
CA VAL A 325 17.81 -4.67 -27.99
C VAL A 325 18.63 -4.92 -26.71
N PRO A 326 19.00 -3.87 -25.95
CA PRO A 326 19.85 -4.02 -24.76
C PRO A 326 19.27 -4.93 -23.68
N VAL A 327 17.94 -4.93 -23.52
CA VAL A 327 17.26 -5.77 -22.52
C VAL A 327 17.38 -7.25 -22.86
N LEU A 328 17.27 -7.62 -24.14
CA LEU A 328 17.44 -9.01 -24.58
C LEU A 328 18.90 -9.46 -24.37
N LYS A 329 19.86 -8.60 -24.71
CA LYS A 329 21.28 -8.84 -24.43
C LYS A 329 21.55 -9.07 -22.94
N GLN A 330 20.93 -8.26 -22.08
CA GLN A 330 21.04 -8.39 -20.63
C GLN A 330 20.40 -9.69 -20.12
N LEU A 331 19.27 -10.11 -20.68
CA LEU A 331 18.57 -11.36 -20.34
C LEU A 331 19.35 -12.62 -20.70
N GLU A 332 20.15 -12.57 -21.76
CA GLU A 332 21.04 -13.66 -22.18
C GLU A 332 22.26 -13.81 -21.26
N SER A 333 22.57 -12.79 -20.42
CA SER A 333 23.71 -12.86 -19.51
C SER A 333 23.47 -13.78 -18.31
N SER A 334 24.44 -14.64 -18.03
CA SER A 334 24.39 -15.66 -16.97
C SER A 334 24.24 -15.07 -15.55
N ASN A 335 24.77 -13.87 -15.32
CA ASN A 335 24.68 -13.18 -14.03
C ASN A 335 23.25 -12.71 -13.72
N LEU A 336 22.50 -12.27 -14.72
CA LEU A 336 21.11 -11.84 -14.56
C LEU A 336 20.17 -13.03 -14.42
N GLN A 337 20.42 -14.12 -15.15
CA GLN A 337 19.67 -15.36 -14.95
C GLN A 337 19.80 -15.86 -13.50
N LYS A 338 20.99 -15.82 -12.90
CA LYS A 338 21.17 -16.16 -11.48
C LYS A 338 20.41 -15.21 -10.54
N PHE A 339 20.50 -13.90 -10.75
CA PHE A 339 19.82 -12.91 -9.90
C PHE A 339 18.29 -13.05 -9.91
N TYR A 340 17.69 -13.40 -11.05
CA TYR A 340 16.24 -13.54 -11.21
C TYR A 340 15.70 -14.94 -10.92
N PHE A 341 16.43 -16.00 -11.28
CA PHE A 341 15.95 -17.38 -11.21
C PHE A 341 16.54 -18.20 -10.04
N GLU A 342 17.53 -17.72 -9.28
CA GLU A 342 17.99 -18.44 -8.07
C GLU A 342 16.98 -18.34 -6.92
N ASN A 343 16.13 -19.36 -6.83
CA ASN A 343 15.23 -19.64 -5.73
C ASN A 343 15.99 -20.14 -4.48
N LYS A 344 16.53 -19.23 -3.66
CA LYS A 344 16.71 -19.53 -2.22
C LYS A 344 15.49 -19.06 -1.45
N LEU A 345 14.58 -20.00 -1.18
CA LEU A 345 13.34 -19.84 -0.41
C LEU A 345 13.60 -19.29 1.01
N GLU A 346 14.79 -19.51 1.56
CA GLU A 346 15.20 -19.11 2.92
C GLU A 346 15.39 -17.60 3.11
N ASN A 347 15.63 -16.83 2.04
CA ASN A 347 15.79 -15.36 2.13
C ASN A 347 14.49 -14.57 1.89
N ALA A 348 13.42 -15.24 1.47
CA ALA A 348 12.14 -14.60 1.13
C ALA A 348 11.39 -14.03 2.35
N THR A 349 11.65 -14.54 3.55
CA THR A 349 11.04 -14.10 4.81
C THR A 349 11.75 -12.91 5.45
N LYS A 350 13.03 -12.67 5.11
CA LYS A 350 13.84 -11.60 5.73
C LYS A 350 13.68 -10.25 5.04
N ASP A 351 13.36 -10.22 3.74
CA ASP A 351 13.31 -8.97 2.99
C ASP A 351 12.18 -8.96 1.95
N THR A 352 11.00 -8.52 2.39
CA THR A 352 9.82 -8.32 1.51
C THR A 352 10.08 -7.35 0.37
N THR A 353 11.10 -6.49 0.51
CA THR A 353 11.52 -5.62 -0.57
C THR A 353 11.99 -6.50 -1.73
N ASN A 354 13.01 -7.37 -1.55
CA ASN A 354 13.62 -8.25 -2.56
C ASN A 354 12.64 -9.13 -3.38
N MET A 355 11.45 -9.44 -2.84
CA MET A 355 10.42 -10.19 -3.58
C MET A 355 9.63 -9.38 -4.62
N LYS A 356 9.48 -8.06 -4.44
CA LYS A 356 9.06 -7.17 -5.53
C LYS A 356 10.07 -7.21 -6.68
N PHE A 357 11.34 -7.51 -6.37
CA PHE A 357 12.44 -7.47 -7.35
C PHE A 357 12.61 -8.73 -8.21
N ARG A 358 11.88 -9.80 -7.90
CA ARG A 358 11.85 -11.06 -8.67
C ARG A 358 10.52 -11.24 -9.41
N ASN A 359 10.13 -10.28 -10.24
CA ASN A 359 8.96 -10.40 -11.10
C ASN A 359 9.40 -10.56 -12.56
N PRO A 360 9.14 -11.72 -13.19
CA PRO A 360 9.39 -11.92 -14.63
C PRO A 360 8.68 -10.91 -15.51
N LYS A 361 7.55 -10.30 -15.09
CA LYS A 361 6.90 -9.22 -15.86
C LYS A 361 7.77 -7.98 -16.06
N TYR A 362 8.72 -7.67 -15.16
CA TYR A 362 9.66 -6.56 -15.36
C TYR A 362 10.77 -6.86 -16.39
N LEU A 363 10.87 -8.13 -16.78
CA LEU A 363 11.73 -8.62 -17.85
C LEU A 363 10.92 -9.06 -19.07
N SER A 364 9.58 -8.96 -19.00
CA SER A 364 8.74 -9.30 -20.13
C SER A 364 9.05 -8.34 -21.26
N ILE A 365 9.56 -8.89 -22.35
CA ILE A 365 9.89 -8.14 -23.56
C ILE A 365 8.69 -7.34 -24.06
N LEU A 366 7.46 -7.82 -23.84
CA LEU A 366 6.20 -7.13 -24.13
C LEU A 366 6.15 -5.73 -23.51
N ASN A 367 6.64 -5.57 -22.27
CA ASN A 367 6.65 -4.27 -21.62
C ASN A 367 7.69 -3.33 -22.23
N HIS A 368 8.77 -3.85 -22.83
CA HIS A 368 9.81 -3.04 -23.45
C HIS A 368 9.51 -2.69 -24.91
N LEU A 369 8.54 -3.36 -25.57
CA LEU A 369 8.09 -3.02 -26.92
C LEU A 369 7.63 -1.56 -27.06
N ARG A 370 7.14 -0.96 -25.97
CA ARG A 370 6.71 0.44 -25.95
C ARG A 370 7.81 1.42 -26.34
N PHE A 371 9.08 1.03 -26.29
CA PHE A 371 10.21 1.85 -26.73
C PHE A 371 10.57 1.69 -28.21
N TYR A 372 9.84 0.85 -28.96
CA TYR A 372 10.11 0.53 -30.36
C TYR A 372 8.93 0.83 -31.29
N LEU A 373 8.00 1.68 -30.86
CA LEU A 373 6.80 2.01 -31.64
C LEU A 373 7.14 2.56 -33.04
N PRO A 374 8.15 3.44 -33.24
CA PRO A 374 8.53 3.87 -34.58
C PRO A 374 9.06 2.74 -35.49
N GLU A 375 9.80 1.79 -34.93
CA GLU A 375 10.35 0.64 -35.65
C GLU A 375 9.25 -0.38 -36.00
N MET A 376 8.26 -0.54 -35.12
CA MET A 376 7.10 -1.39 -35.34
C MET A 376 6.12 -0.80 -36.37
N TYR A 377 5.99 0.52 -36.41
CA TYR A 377 5.01 1.23 -37.24
C TYR A 377 5.65 2.40 -38.02
N PRO A 378 6.53 2.12 -39.00
CA PRO A 378 7.33 3.13 -39.70
C PRO A 378 6.51 4.08 -40.59
N LYS A 379 5.28 3.72 -40.96
CA LYS A 379 4.40 4.54 -41.81
C LYS A 379 3.48 5.47 -41.02
N LEU A 380 3.36 5.28 -39.71
CA LEU A 380 2.44 6.05 -38.88
C LEU A 380 3.13 7.30 -38.31
N HIS A 381 2.36 8.38 -38.19
CA HIS A 381 2.81 9.64 -37.59
C HIS A 381 2.52 9.73 -36.10
N ARG A 382 1.39 9.16 -35.65
CA ARG A 382 0.95 9.20 -34.26
C ARG A 382 0.31 7.89 -33.86
N ILE A 383 0.46 7.52 -32.59
CA ILE A 383 -0.12 6.29 -32.05
C ILE A 383 -0.47 6.46 -30.57
N LEU A 384 -1.59 5.88 -30.14
CA LEU A 384 -1.95 5.82 -28.74
C LEU A 384 -1.55 4.48 -28.12
N PHE A 385 -0.69 4.51 -27.12
CA PHE A 385 -0.37 3.32 -26.34
C PHE A 385 -1.36 3.13 -25.19
N LEU A 386 -1.90 1.92 -25.04
CA LEU A 386 -2.79 1.53 -23.94
C LEU A 386 -2.26 0.25 -23.27
N ASP A 387 -2.05 0.28 -21.94
CA ASP A 387 -1.74 -0.95 -21.19
C ASP A 387 -3.01 -1.84 -21.10
N ASP A 388 -2.83 -3.15 -20.86
CA ASP A 388 -3.91 -4.13 -20.82
C ASP A 388 -4.85 -4.02 -19.59
N ASP A 389 -4.45 -3.23 -18.60
CA ASP A 389 -5.15 -2.98 -17.35
C ASP A 389 -5.90 -1.64 -17.34
N VAL A 390 -6.24 -1.10 -18.52
CA VAL A 390 -7.05 0.11 -18.66
C VAL A 390 -8.49 -0.19 -19.10
N VAL A 391 -9.38 0.76 -18.85
CA VAL A 391 -10.73 0.80 -19.42
C VAL A 391 -10.96 2.18 -20.00
N VAL A 392 -11.37 2.22 -21.27
CA VAL A 392 -11.76 3.43 -21.96
C VAL A 392 -13.24 3.72 -21.67
N GLN A 393 -13.52 4.94 -21.21
CA GLN A 393 -14.87 5.40 -20.84
C GLN A 393 -15.42 6.48 -21.78
N LYS A 394 -14.57 7.11 -22.59
CA LYS A 394 -14.94 8.19 -23.51
C LYS A 394 -14.22 8.01 -24.84
N ASP A 395 -14.74 8.66 -25.88
CA ASP A 395 -14.11 8.75 -27.19
C ASP A 395 -12.71 9.41 -27.07
N LEU A 396 -11.70 8.77 -27.64
CA LEU A 396 -10.29 9.16 -27.50
C LEU A 396 -9.76 9.98 -28.68
N THR A 397 -10.58 10.19 -29.73
CA THR A 397 -10.16 10.86 -30.97
C THR A 397 -9.64 12.28 -30.72
N GLY A 398 -10.16 12.96 -29.69
CA GLY A 398 -9.70 14.29 -29.29
C GLY A 398 -8.20 14.36 -28.90
N LEU A 399 -7.54 13.24 -28.59
CA LEU A 399 -6.09 13.20 -28.39
C LEU A 399 -5.32 13.56 -29.67
N TRP A 400 -5.83 13.19 -30.85
CA TRP A 400 -5.19 13.51 -32.13
C TRP A 400 -5.30 15.00 -32.50
N GLU A 401 -6.23 15.73 -31.88
CA GLU A 401 -6.42 17.17 -32.06
C GLU A 401 -5.48 18.01 -31.17
N ILE A 402 -4.82 17.37 -30.20
CA ILE A 402 -3.89 18.07 -29.29
C ILE A 402 -2.64 18.48 -30.07
N ASP A 403 -2.30 19.77 -30.00
CA ASP A 403 -0.98 20.25 -30.42
C ASP A 403 0.07 19.65 -29.49
N MET A 404 1.07 18.93 -30.01
CA MET A 404 2.09 18.29 -29.19
C MET A 404 3.27 19.23 -28.85
N ASP A 405 3.28 20.48 -29.30
CA ASP A 405 4.37 21.45 -29.10
C ASP A 405 5.75 20.89 -29.56
N GLY A 406 5.74 20.06 -30.60
CA GLY A 406 6.92 19.32 -31.08
C GLY A 406 7.45 18.25 -30.11
N LYS A 407 6.74 17.93 -29.03
CA LYS A 407 7.07 16.89 -28.05
C LYS A 407 6.71 15.49 -28.55
N VAL A 408 7.36 14.48 -27.97
CA VAL A 408 7.27 13.09 -28.38
C VAL A 408 6.15 12.35 -27.65
N ASN A 409 6.03 12.55 -26.34
CA ASN A 409 5.12 11.80 -25.47
C ASN A 409 4.07 12.73 -24.85
N GLY A 410 2.80 12.45 -25.04
CA GLY A 410 1.68 13.07 -24.34
C GLY A 410 1.27 12.17 -23.19
N ALA A 411 1.43 12.63 -21.96
CA ALA A 411 1.09 11.85 -20.77
C ALA A 411 0.49 12.71 -19.66
N VAL A 412 -0.37 12.12 -18.83
CA VAL A 412 -0.89 12.80 -17.63
C VAL A 412 0.17 12.73 -16.52
N GLU A 413 0.46 13.89 -15.95
CA GLU A 413 1.36 14.05 -14.82
C GLU A 413 0.75 13.50 -13.52
N THR A 414 1.56 12.76 -12.75
CA THR A 414 1.11 12.03 -11.55
C THR A 414 1.61 12.62 -10.24
N CYS A 415 2.45 13.65 -10.31
CA CYS A 415 3.03 14.24 -9.11
C CYS A 415 2.00 14.98 -8.25
N PHE A 416 2.12 14.81 -6.93
CA PHE A 416 1.37 15.56 -5.94
C PHE A 416 2.32 15.96 -4.81
N GLY A 417 2.60 17.26 -4.67
CA GLY A 417 3.64 17.74 -3.75
C GLY A 417 5.00 17.08 -4.03
N SER A 418 5.54 16.37 -3.03
CA SER A 418 6.79 15.60 -3.11
C SER A 418 6.63 14.18 -3.65
N PHE A 419 5.40 13.71 -3.87
CA PHE A 419 5.12 12.36 -4.38
C PHE A 419 5.22 12.31 -5.91
N HIS A 420 5.60 11.13 -6.43
CA HIS A 420 5.76 10.84 -7.86
C HIS A 420 6.64 11.87 -8.57
N ARG A 421 7.78 12.20 -7.96
CA ARG A 421 8.85 13.01 -8.54
C ARG A 421 9.99 12.10 -9.01
N TYR A 422 10.82 12.60 -9.92
CA TYR A 422 11.96 11.84 -10.46
C TYR A 422 12.87 11.26 -9.36
N ALA A 423 13.05 11.98 -8.25
CA ALA A 423 13.83 11.52 -7.10
C ALA A 423 13.34 10.19 -6.47
N GLN A 424 12.10 9.79 -6.70
CA GLN A 424 11.55 8.52 -6.21
C GLN A 424 11.88 7.32 -7.12
N TYR A 425 12.24 7.59 -8.39
CA TYR A 425 12.41 6.57 -9.42
C TYR A 425 13.87 6.33 -9.80
N MET A 426 14.73 7.34 -9.59
CA MET A 426 16.13 7.31 -10.02
C MET A 426 17.08 7.58 -8.84
N ASN A 427 18.30 7.09 -8.96
CA ASN A 427 19.35 7.29 -7.98
C ASN A 427 20.08 8.62 -8.19
N PHE A 428 19.58 9.70 -7.58
CA PHE A 428 20.19 11.03 -7.65
C PHE A 428 21.52 11.18 -6.89
N SER A 429 21.97 10.15 -6.17
CA SER A 429 23.33 10.09 -5.65
C SER A 429 24.34 9.74 -6.75
N HIS A 430 23.89 9.16 -7.88
CA HIS A 430 24.74 8.82 -9.00
C HIS A 430 25.02 10.06 -9.87
N PRO A 431 26.30 10.37 -10.21
CA PRO A 431 26.67 11.56 -10.98
C PRO A 431 25.91 11.71 -12.31
N LEU A 432 25.83 10.63 -13.11
CA LEU A 432 25.13 10.62 -14.40
C LEU A 432 23.66 11.05 -14.31
N ILE A 433 22.95 10.68 -13.24
CA ILE A 433 21.55 11.07 -13.05
C ILE A 433 21.46 12.52 -12.58
N LYS A 434 22.31 12.90 -11.61
CA LYS A 434 22.31 14.24 -11.01
C LYS A 434 22.64 15.33 -12.02
N GLU A 435 23.50 15.05 -12.99
CA GLU A 435 23.95 16.01 -14.00
C GLU A 435 22.86 16.31 -15.04
N LYS A 436 22.11 15.28 -15.49
CA LYS A 436 21.15 15.41 -16.60
C LYS A 436 19.71 15.68 -16.17
N PHE A 437 19.30 15.21 -14.99
CA PHE A 437 17.89 15.25 -14.57
C PHE A 437 17.65 16.15 -13.36
N ASN A 438 16.44 16.69 -13.25
CA ASN A 438 16.00 17.44 -12.08
C ASN A 438 15.25 16.50 -11.10
N PRO A 439 15.68 16.38 -9.83
CA PRO A 439 14.99 15.53 -8.85
C PRO A 439 13.55 15.94 -8.57
N LYS A 440 13.21 17.22 -8.81
CA LYS A 440 11.87 17.80 -8.61
C LYS A 440 10.99 17.73 -9.85
N ALA A 441 11.48 17.20 -10.97
CA ALA A 441 10.65 17.00 -12.17
C ALA A 441 9.45 16.10 -11.83
N CYS A 442 8.29 16.45 -12.40
CA CYS A 442 7.06 15.68 -12.24
C CYS A 442 7.16 14.38 -13.03
N ALA A 443 6.86 13.24 -12.41
CA ALA A 443 6.73 11.99 -13.16
C ALA A 443 5.32 11.87 -13.74
N TRP A 444 5.24 11.21 -14.89
CA TRP A 444 4.00 10.70 -15.48
C TRP A 444 3.94 9.17 -15.31
N ALA A 445 2.87 8.53 -15.77
CA ALA A 445 2.76 7.07 -15.76
C ALA A 445 2.53 6.54 -17.17
N TYR A 446 2.99 5.30 -17.38
CA TYR A 446 2.48 4.53 -18.49
C TYR A 446 1.05 4.07 -18.22
N GLY A 447 0.31 3.75 -19.28
CA GLY A 447 -1.06 3.24 -19.21
C GLY A 447 -1.92 3.80 -20.31
N MET A 448 -1.80 5.10 -20.53
CA MET A 448 -2.30 5.79 -21.71
C MET A 448 -1.28 6.88 -22.06
N ASN A 449 -0.64 6.72 -23.21
CA ASN A 449 0.40 7.63 -23.68
C ASN A 449 0.24 7.88 -25.16
N PHE A 450 0.12 9.14 -25.55
CA PHE A 450 -0.04 9.53 -26.93
C PHE A 450 1.32 9.90 -27.52
N PHE A 451 1.77 9.19 -28.55
CA PHE A 451 3.10 9.37 -29.10
C PHE A 451 3.06 10.00 -30.48
N ASP A 452 3.90 11.03 -30.68
CA ASP A 452 4.26 11.56 -31.99
C ASP A 452 5.52 10.83 -32.48
N LEU A 453 5.32 9.93 -33.45
CA LEU A 453 6.36 9.03 -33.95
C LEU A 453 7.36 9.75 -34.86
N ASP A 454 6.97 10.85 -35.51
CA ASP A 454 7.89 11.66 -36.30
C ASP A 454 8.85 12.44 -35.39
N ALA A 455 8.31 13.05 -34.34
CA ALA A 455 9.12 13.67 -33.30
C ALA A 455 10.03 12.63 -32.62
N TRP A 456 9.52 11.43 -32.33
CA TRP A 456 10.33 10.35 -31.75
C TRP A 456 11.55 10.02 -32.61
N ARG A 457 11.37 9.85 -33.92
CA ARG A 457 12.46 9.55 -34.86
C ARG A 457 13.46 10.71 -34.94
N ARG A 458 12.98 11.96 -34.95
CA ARG A 458 13.83 13.16 -34.98
C ARG A 458 14.69 13.28 -33.72
N GLU A 459 14.10 13.05 -32.55
CA GLU A 459 14.76 13.13 -31.24
C GLU A 459 15.55 11.86 -30.89
N LYS A 460 15.47 10.81 -31.71
CA LYS A 460 16.19 9.52 -31.52
C LYS A 460 15.94 8.91 -30.14
N CYS A 461 14.67 8.88 -29.72
CA CYS A 461 14.34 8.43 -28.37
C CYS A 461 14.61 6.93 -28.15
N THR A 462 14.55 6.10 -29.18
CA THR A 462 14.90 4.67 -29.08
C THR A 462 16.39 4.51 -28.73
N GLU A 463 17.26 5.31 -29.35
CA GLU A 463 18.69 5.32 -29.10
C GLU A 463 19.03 5.87 -27.71
N GLU A 464 18.32 6.92 -27.25
CA GLU A 464 18.45 7.42 -25.88
C GLU A 464 18.04 6.33 -24.87
N TYR A 465 16.95 5.62 -25.12
CA TYR A 465 16.55 4.46 -24.33
C TYR A 465 17.65 3.38 -24.30
N HIS A 466 18.25 3.06 -25.45
CA HIS A 466 19.35 2.09 -25.51
C HIS A 466 20.56 2.53 -24.70
N TYR A 467 20.97 3.78 -24.84
CA TYR A 467 22.10 4.37 -24.11
C TYR A 467 21.93 4.19 -22.59
N TRP A 468 20.78 4.59 -22.05
CA TRP A 468 20.52 4.48 -20.62
C TRP A 468 20.38 3.04 -20.15
N GLN A 469 19.73 2.18 -20.94
CA GLN A 469 19.57 0.78 -20.59
C GLN A 469 20.93 0.06 -20.51
N ASN A 470 21.86 0.37 -21.42
CA ASN A 470 23.23 -0.15 -21.37
C ASN A 470 23.99 0.35 -20.13
N LEU A 471 23.86 1.63 -19.77
CA LEU A 471 24.52 2.18 -18.58
C LEU A 471 23.96 1.64 -17.26
N ASN A 472 22.71 1.16 -17.25
CA ASN A 472 22.07 0.61 -16.06
C ASN A 472 22.16 -0.93 -15.97
N GLU A 473 23.12 -1.57 -16.64
CA GLU A 473 23.29 -3.04 -16.59
C GLU A 473 23.45 -3.56 -15.14
N ASN A 474 24.16 -2.81 -14.29
CA ASN A 474 24.36 -3.13 -12.87
C ASN A 474 23.24 -2.62 -11.93
N ARG A 475 22.19 -1.98 -12.48
CA ARG A 475 21.05 -1.42 -11.74
C ARG A 475 21.40 -0.29 -10.75
N ALA A 476 22.51 0.40 -10.97
CA ALA A 476 22.95 1.50 -10.11
C ALA A 476 22.17 2.81 -10.33
N LEU A 477 21.60 3.02 -11.52
CA LEU A 477 20.90 4.24 -11.91
C LEU A 477 19.42 4.20 -11.51
N TRP A 478 18.75 3.07 -11.72
CA TRP A 478 17.42 2.75 -11.19
C TRP A 478 17.30 1.25 -10.99
N LYS A 479 16.37 0.84 -10.12
CA LYS A 479 16.27 -0.58 -9.73
C LYS A 479 15.55 -1.44 -10.76
N LEU A 480 14.29 -1.11 -11.07
CA LEU A 480 13.39 -1.97 -11.86
C LEU A 480 12.25 -1.21 -12.54
N GLY A 481 11.62 -1.90 -13.49
CA GLY A 481 10.43 -1.44 -14.20
C GLY A 481 10.77 -0.63 -15.44
N THR A 482 9.74 -0.38 -16.26
CA THR A 482 9.84 0.39 -17.50
C THR A 482 9.56 1.88 -17.29
N LEU A 483 8.95 2.27 -16.15
CA LEU A 483 8.67 3.67 -15.88
C LEU A 483 9.95 4.52 -15.73
N PRO A 484 10.95 4.16 -14.90
CA PRO A 484 12.18 4.95 -14.81
C PRO A 484 12.89 5.17 -16.16
N PRO A 485 13.13 4.15 -17.01
CA PRO A 485 13.72 4.40 -18.33
C PRO A 485 12.79 5.23 -19.22
N GLY A 486 11.47 5.10 -19.12
CA GLY A 486 10.53 5.99 -19.80
C GLY A 486 10.69 7.46 -19.43
N LEU A 487 10.72 7.76 -18.12
CA LEU A 487 10.91 9.12 -17.61
C LEU A 487 12.25 9.72 -18.05
N ILE A 488 13.28 8.90 -18.16
CA ILE A 488 14.61 9.28 -18.62
C ILE A 488 14.60 9.55 -20.13
N THR A 489 14.10 8.61 -20.94
CA THR A 489 14.06 8.69 -22.40
C THR A 489 13.25 9.89 -22.88
N PHE A 490 12.12 10.19 -22.24
CA PHE A 490 11.24 11.30 -22.64
C PHE A 490 11.41 12.56 -21.78
N TYR A 491 12.56 12.69 -21.10
CA TYR A 491 12.83 13.86 -20.29
C TYR A 491 12.89 15.12 -21.16
N SER A 492 12.12 16.15 -20.80
CA SER A 492 11.93 17.40 -21.59
C SER A 492 11.25 17.25 -22.95
N THR A 493 10.91 16.03 -23.38
CA THR A 493 10.15 15.72 -24.61
C THR A 493 8.76 15.16 -24.31
N THR A 494 8.29 15.30 -23.06
CA THR A 494 6.91 14.96 -22.67
C THR A 494 6.04 16.22 -22.59
N LYS A 495 4.87 16.20 -23.24
CA LYS A 495 3.80 17.18 -23.08
C LYS A 495 2.82 16.70 -21.97
N PRO A 496 2.57 17.52 -20.93
CA PRO A 496 1.58 17.19 -19.92
C PRO A 496 0.17 17.28 -20.53
N LEU A 497 -0.61 16.22 -20.37
CA LEU A 497 -2.02 16.17 -20.76
C LEU A 497 -2.93 16.54 -19.59
N ASP A 498 -4.14 16.99 -19.91
CA ASP A 498 -5.17 17.26 -18.91
C ASP A 498 -5.52 16.00 -18.11
N LYS A 499 -5.75 16.17 -16.80
CA LYS A 499 -6.03 15.04 -15.89
C LYS A 499 -7.30 14.27 -16.24
N SER A 500 -8.22 14.89 -16.97
CA SER A 500 -9.43 14.22 -17.46
C SER A 500 -9.13 13.13 -18.49
N TRP A 501 -7.91 13.04 -19.05
CA TRP A 501 -7.57 11.99 -20.00
C TRP A 501 -7.25 10.64 -19.35
N HIS A 502 -6.56 10.62 -18.20
CA HIS A 502 -6.05 9.39 -17.58
C HIS A 502 -6.08 9.49 -16.06
N VAL A 503 -6.80 8.56 -15.41
CA VAL A 503 -6.80 8.41 -13.94
C VAL A 503 -6.26 7.04 -13.59
N LEU A 504 -5.28 7.02 -12.69
CA LEU A 504 -4.57 5.82 -12.25
C LEU A 504 -4.75 5.56 -10.76
N GLY A 505 -4.46 4.32 -10.38
CA GLY A 505 -4.38 3.84 -9.01
C GLY A 505 -5.53 2.91 -8.64
N LEU A 506 -6.39 2.52 -9.59
CA LEU A 506 -7.52 1.62 -9.34
C LEU A 506 -7.07 0.18 -8.98
N GLY A 507 -5.77 -0.13 -9.05
CA GLY A 507 -5.19 -1.40 -8.60
C GLY A 507 -4.42 -1.33 -7.27
N TYR A 508 -4.41 -0.19 -6.56
CA TYR A 508 -3.81 -0.10 -5.21
C TYR A 508 -4.33 1.02 -4.29
N ASN A 509 -4.98 2.06 -4.82
CA ASN A 509 -5.41 3.23 -4.05
C ASN A 509 -6.95 3.25 -3.90
N PRO A 510 -7.49 2.90 -2.73
CA PRO A 510 -8.93 2.90 -2.50
C PRO A 510 -9.53 4.31 -2.34
N SER A 511 -8.69 5.35 -2.26
CA SER A 511 -9.13 6.73 -1.93
C SER A 511 -9.44 7.58 -3.16
N ILE A 512 -9.34 7.02 -4.37
CA ILE A 512 -9.64 7.77 -5.60
C ILE A 512 -11.13 8.07 -5.64
N GLY A 513 -11.47 9.34 -5.84
CA GLY A 513 -12.85 9.80 -5.87
C GLY A 513 -13.61 9.26 -7.08
N MET A 514 -14.86 8.85 -6.89
CA MET A 514 -15.70 8.38 -8.00
C MET A 514 -15.98 9.45 -9.06
N ASP A 515 -15.95 10.73 -8.68
CA ASP A 515 -16.11 11.83 -9.64
C ASP A 515 -14.88 12.02 -10.53
N GLU A 516 -13.68 11.83 -9.98
CA GLU A 516 -12.44 11.78 -10.76
C GLU A 516 -12.48 10.63 -11.76
N ILE A 517 -12.89 9.44 -11.31
CA ILE A 517 -13.09 8.25 -12.16
C ILE A 517 -14.12 8.53 -13.26
N ARG A 518 -15.28 9.12 -12.93
CA ARG A 518 -16.36 9.40 -13.90
C ARG A 518 -15.94 10.41 -14.97
N ASN A 519 -15.13 11.39 -14.59
CA ASN A 519 -14.68 12.44 -15.48
C ASN A 519 -13.53 11.99 -16.39
N ALA A 520 -12.80 10.94 -16.02
CA ALA A 520 -11.69 10.40 -16.79
C ALA A 520 -12.12 9.72 -18.10
N ALA A 521 -11.38 9.96 -19.18
CA ALA A 521 -11.53 9.25 -20.45
C ALA A 521 -10.98 7.83 -20.36
N VAL A 522 -9.86 7.62 -19.65
CA VAL A 522 -9.27 6.31 -19.40
C VAL A 522 -9.04 6.12 -17.90
N VAL A 523 -9.47 4.98 -17.36
CA VAL A 523 -9.20 4.57 -15.97
C VAL A 523 -8.25 3.39 -15.95
N HIS A 524 -7.30 3.41 -15.02
CA HIS A 524 -6.17 2.48 -15.04
C HIS A 524 -6.03 1.72 -13.72
N PHE A 525 -6.10 0.40 -13.82
CA PHE A 525 -5.92 -0.55 -12.73
C PHE A 525 -4.45 -0.90 -12.49
N ASN A 526 -3.56 0.08 -12.61
CA ASN A 526 -2.14 -0.11 -12.27
C ASN A 526 -1.99 -0.50 -10.79
N GLY A 527 -1.00 -1.34 -10.50
CA GLY A 527 -0.82 -1.96 -9.19
C GLY A 527 -1.09 -3.47 -9.21
N ASN A 528 -1.18 -4.07 -8.02
CA ASN A 528 -1.27 -5.52 -7.85
C ASN A 528 -2.73 -6.04 -7.83
N MET A 529 -3.70 -5.20 -7.46
CA MET A 529 -5.11 -5.59 -7.33
C MET A 529 -5.82 -5.46 -8.68
N LYS A 530 -5.40 -6.26 -9.66
CA LYS A 530 -5.95 -6.27 -11.03
C LYS A 530 -7.42 -6.73 -11.03
N PRO A 531 -8.28 -6.22 -11.93
CA PRO A 531 -9.72 -6.48 -11.90
C PRO A 531 -10.10 -7.93 -12.24
N TRP A 532 -9.22 -8.67 -12.89
CA TRP A 532 -9.36 -10.10 -13.20
C TRP A 532 -8.85 -11.03 -12.08
N LEU A 533 -8.43 -10.50 -10.93
CA LEU A 533 -7.96 -11.27 -9.78
C LEU A 533 -8.96 -11.21 -8.63
N ASP A 534 -8.97 -12.23 -7.78
CA ASP A 534 -9.85 -12.28 -6.58
C ASP A 534 -9.51 -11.21 -5.55
N ILE A 535 -8.27 -10.69 -5.58
CA ILE A 535 -7.81 -9.60 -4.72
C ILE A 535 -8.16 -8.21 -5.29
N ALA A 536 -8.95 -8.12 -6.37
CA ALA A 536 -9.38 -6.84 -6.94
C ALA A 536 -10.13 -6.00 -5.89
N MET A 537 -10.03 -4.67 -6.00
CA MET A 537 -10.86 -3.79 -5.18
C MET A 537 -12.30 -3.84 -5.68
N ASN A 538 -13.20 -4.40 -4.86
CA ASN A 538 -14.62 -4.59 -5.20
C ASN A 538 -15.32 -3.31 -5.68
N GLN A 539 -14.94 -2.14 -5.14
CA GLN A 539 -15.53 -0.85 -5.53
C GLN A 539 -15.24 -0.45 -6.99
N PHE A 540 -14.09 -0.87 -7.55
CA PHE A 540 -13.69 -0.49 -8.91
C PHE A 540 -13.88 -1.61 -9.93
N ARG A 541 -13.97 -2.86 -9.47
CA ARG A 541 -14.16 -4.05 -10.32
C ARG A 541 -15.30 -3.92 -11.36
N PRO A 542 -16.49 -3.35 -11.02
CA PRO A 542 -17.58 -3.19 -11.99
C PRO A 542 -17.24 -2.35 -13.22
N LEU A 543 -16.26 -1.43 -13.12
CA LEU A 543 -15.83 -0.60 -14.25
C LEU A 543 -15.18 -1.46 -15.35
N TRP A 544 -14.54 -2.56 -14.97
CA TRP A 544 -13.86 -3.48 -15.89
C TRP A 544 -14.78 -4.63 -16.32
N THR A 545 -15.50 -5.27 -15.38
CA THR A 545 -16.32 -6.45 -15.69
C THR A 545 -17.44 -6.16 -16.69
N LYS A 546 -17.98 -4.93 -16.73
CA LYS A 546 -19.01 -4.53 -17.72
C LYS A 546 -18.56 -4.60 -19.18
N HIS A 547 -17.26 -4.76 -19.44
CA HIS A 547 -16.66 -4.87 -20.77
C HIS A 547 -16.14 -6.28 -21.09
N VAL A 548 -16.31 -7.23 -20.17
CA VAL A 548 -16.02 -8.65 -20.42
C VAL A 548 -17.16 -9.23 -21.25
N ASP A 549 -16.81 -9.96 -22.31
CA ASP A 549 -17.77 -10.61 -23.19
C ASP A 549 -18.32 -11.90 -22.56
N TYR A 550 -19.20 -11.76 -21.57
CA TYR A 550 -19.85 -12.89 -20.90
C TYR A 550 -20.75 -13.71 -21.82
N ASP A 551 -21.12 -13.20 -23.00
CA ASP A 551 -21.91 -13.94 -24.00
C ASP A 551 -21.07 -14.95 -24.80
N LEU A 552 -19.74 -14.85 -24.76
CA LEU A 552 -18.86 -15.82 -25.41
C LEU A 552 -18.89 -17.15 -24.66
N GLU A 553 -19.20 -18.23 -25.37
CA GLU A 553 -19.25 -19.60 -24.83
C GLU A 553 -17.98 -19.97 -24.06
N PHE A 554 -16.81 -19.58 -24.59
CA PHE A 554 -15.52 -19.85 -23.96
C PHE A 554 -15.38 -19.17 -22.58
N VAL A 555 -15.89 -17.95 -22.42
CA VAL A 555 -15.84 -17.20 -21.15
C VAL A 555 -16.77 -17.84 -20.13
N GLN A 556 -17.98 -18.21 -20.55
CA GLN A 556 -18.96 -18.90 -19.68
C GLN A 556 -18.44 -20.28 -19.25
N ALA A 557 -17.94 -21.08 -20.18
CA ALA A 557 -17.48 -22.44 -19.91
C ALA A 557 -16.28 -22.48 -18.95
N CYS A 558 -15.51 -21.40 -18.87
CA CYS A 558 -14.38 -21.26 -17.95
C CYS A 558 -14.74 -20.57 -16.62
N ASN A 559 -16.02 -20.28 -16.38
CA ASN A 559 -16.53 -19.60 -15.19
C ASN A 559 -15.74 -18.33 -14.84
N PHE A 560 -15.30 -17.58 -15.84
CA PHE A 560 -14.53 -16.37 -15.57
C PHE A 560 -15.46 -15.25 -15.11
N GLY A 561 -15.26 -14.78 -13.88
CA GLY A 561 -15.99 -13.62 -13.34
C GLY A 561 -17.42 -13.90 -12.87
N LEU A 562 -17.79 -15.17 -12.67
CA LEU A 562 -19.00 -15.63 -11.99
C LEU A 562 -18.80 -15.78 -10.47
#